data_AF-A0A2D6IQD6-F1
#
_entry.id   AF-A0A2D6IQD6-F1
#
_cell.length_a   1.000
_cell.length_b   1.000
_cell.length_c   1.000
_cell.angle_alpha   90.00
_cell.angle_beta   90.00
_cell.angle_gamma   90.00
#
_symmetry.space_group_name_H-M   'P 1'
#
loop_
_entity.id
_entity.type
_entity.pdbx_description
1 polymer ?
#
loop_
_entity_poly.entity_id
_entity_poly.type
_entity_poly.pdbx_seq_one_letter_code
_entity_poly.pdbx_strand_id
1 'polypeptide(L)'
;MKYQDKYLTINSEAIPIFDTERPTQALIDLFNPPKNVLIAQSTGIVCRVNGILHEISESFSFGINDTRLHCLLPIIIYGRKAGFSDEFFSVSNNLVIKEGELARDLLVSVSPKFFEDSLALLDAIFKSDKFVYLIFGIEDEHSIATAIEKISQTRGAITIHNPFYKNTTNLMKFCLERNLHLIENIDGSADIFRF
;
A
#
# COMPACT_ATOMS: atom_id res chain seq x y z
N MET A 1 -23.46 -14.25 -5.77
CA MET A 1 -24.85 -14.75 -5.90
C MET A 1 -24.89 -16.15 -5.29
N LYS A 2 -25.80 -16.45 -4.35
CA LYS A 2 -25.93 -17.80 -3.76
C LYS A 2 -26.91 -18.61 -4.61
N TYR A 3 -26.46 -19.72 -5.18
CA TYR A 3 -27.34 -20.76 -5.74
C TYR A 3 -27.50 -21.85 -4.69
N GLN A 4 -28.74 -22.25 -4.40
CA GLN A 4 -29.04 -23.26 -3.40
C GLN A 4 -29.95 -24.30 -4.03
N ASP A 5 -29.45 -25.53 -4.16
CA ASP A 5 -30.25 -26.72 -4.47
C ASP A 5 -30.28 -27.64 -3.24
N LYS A 6 -31.30 -28.49 -3.14
CA LYS A 6 -31.68 -29.30 -1.96
C LYS A 6 -30.56 -30.19 -1.40
N TYR A 7 -29.50 -30.42 -2.19
CA TYR A 7 -28.38 -31.30 -1.86
C TYR A 7 -26.99 -30.69 -2.09
N LEU A 8 -26.90 -29.43 -2.55
CA LEU A 8 -25.63 -28.83 -2.94
C LEU A 8 -25.58 -27.35 -2.57
N THR A 9 -24.60 -27.01 -1.74
CA THR A 9 -24.20 -25.62 -1.52
C THR A 9 -22.90 -25.40 -2.28
N ILE A 10 -22.97 -24.67 -3.39
CA ILE A 10 -21.77 -24.18 -4.09
C ILE A 10 -21.41 -22.83 -3.45
N ASN A 11 -20.36 -22.83 -2.64
CA ASN A 11 -19.69 -21.61 -2.21
C ASN A 11 -18.61 -21.30 -3.25
N SER A 12 -18.87 -20.40 -4.20
CA SER A 12 -17.77 -19.76 -4.92
C SER A 12 -17.46 -18.44 -4.22
N GLU A 13 -16.24 -18.29 -3.73
CA GLU A 13 -15.73 -17.00 -3.30
C GLU A 13 -15.86 -16.03 -4.47
N ALA A 14 -16.49 -14.89 -4.22
CA ALA A 14 -16.51 -13.80 -5.18
C ALA A 14 -15.06 -13.32 -5.31
N ILE A 15 -14.36 -13.75 -6.36
CA ILE A 15 -13.11 -13.13 -6.79
C ILE A 15 -13.51 -11.71 -7.20
N PRO A 16 -13.08 -10.65 -6.51
CA PRO A 16 -13.32 -9.30 -6.96
C PRO A 16 -12.70 -9.18 -8.35
N ILE A 17 -13.45 -8.56 -9.26
CA ILE A 17 -13.00 -8.26 -10.62
C ILE A 17 -11.72 -7.43 -10.50
N PHE A 18 -10.56 -8.07 -10.65
CA PHE A 18 -9.31 -7.36 -10.89
C PHE A 18 -9.34 -6.87 -12.33
N ASP A 19 -9.06 -5.60 -12.47
CA ASP A 19 -8.78 -4.88 -13.70
C ASP A 19 -8.01 -5.75 -14.72
N THR A 20 -8.72 -6.26 -15.72
CA THR A 20 -8.15 -7.17 -16.74
C THR A 20 -7.24 -6.44 -17.73
N GLU A 21 -7.21 -5.11 -17.71
CA GLU A 21 -6.32 -4.29 -18.53
C GLU A 21 -4.97 -3.99 -17.84
N ARG A 22 -4.85 -4.26 -16.54
CA ARG A 22 -3.63 -3.98 -15.75
C ARG A 22 -3.10 -5.30 -15.19
N PRO A 23 -2.04 -5.90 -15.78
CA PRO A 23 -1.55 -7.22 -15.38
C PRO A 23 -0.75 -7.12 -14.08
N THR A 24 -1.38 -6.70 -12.98
CA THR A 24 -0.72 -6.45 -11.69
C THR A 24 0.02 -7.70 -11.21
N GLN A 25 -0.52 -8.90 -11.46
CA GLN A 25 0.18 -10.15 -11.17
C GLN A 25 1.50 -10.28 -11.95
N ALA A 26 1.52 -9.95 -13.24
CA ALA A 26 2.75 -9.99 -14.04
C ALA A 26 3.78 -8.93 -13.56
N LEU A 27 3.30 -7.77 -13.11
CA LEU A 27 4.18 -6.74 -12.54
C LEU A 27 4.73 -7.16 -11.16
N ILE A 28 3.94 -7.88 -10.35
CA ILE A 28 4.44 -8.51 -9.13
C ILE A 28 5.52 -9.53 -9.49
N ASP A 29 5.26 -10.42 -10.44
CA ASP A 29 6.24 -11.44 -10.86
C ASP A 29 7.53 -10.81 -11.41
N LEU A 30 7.44 -9.64 -12.04
CA LEU A 30 8.57 -8.89 -12.59
C LEU A 30 9.37 -8.13 -11.52
N PHE A 31 8.71 -7.50 -10.54
CA PHE A 31 9.34 -6.55 -9.61
C PHE A 31 9.51 -7.08 -8.18
N ASN A 32 8.85 -8.17 -7.82
CA ASN A 32 9.02 -8.80 -6.53
C ASN A 32 10.23 -9.75 -6.56
N PRO A 33 11.24 -9.57 -5.68
CA PRO A 33 12.42 -10.42 -5.72
C PRO A 33 12.06 -11.87 -5.38
N PRO A 34 12.70 -12.88 -5.99
CA PRO A 34 12.35 -14.29 -5.79
C PRO A 34 12.41 -14.78 -4.34
N LYS A 35 13.19 -14.10 -3.48
CA LYS A 35 13.33 -14.42 -2.05
C LYS A 35 12.26 -13.78 -1.16
N ASN A 36 11.46 -12.85 -1.69
CA ASN A 36 10.39 -12.21 -0.96
C ASN A 36 9.08 -12.94 -1.23
N VAL A 37 8.68 -13.80 -0.30
CA VAL A 37 7.44 -14.56 -0.43
C VAL A 37 6.27 -13.67 -0.01
N LEU A 38 5.50 -13.20 -1.00
CA LEU A 38 4.25 -12.48 -0.77
C LEU A 38 3.14 -13.49 -0.50
N ILE A 39 2.44 -13.32 0.62
CA ILE A 39 1.22 -14.09 0.88
C ILE A 39 0.04 -13.45 0.14
N ALA A 40 -1.08 -14.17 0.03
CA ALA A 40 -2.27 -13.70 -0.69
C ALA A 40 -2.74 -12.29 -0.25
N GLN A 41 -2.65 -11.98 1.05
CA GLN A 41 -2.98 -10.65 1.57
C GLN A 41 -2.06 -9.57 0.99
N SER A 42 -0.74 -9.82 0.92
CA SER A 42 0.23 -8.88 0.37
C SER A 42 -0.08 -8.59 -1.10
N THR A 43 -0.39 -9.63 -1.89
CA THR A 43 -0.85 -9.47 -3.28
C THR A 43 -2.14 -8.64 -3.37
N GLY A 44 -3.10 -8.87 -2.47
CA GLY A 44 -4.33 -8.07 -2.40
C GLY A 44 -4.08 -6.59 -2.15
N ILE A 45 -3.18 -6.27 -1.21
CA ILE A 45 -2.73 -4.89 -0.94
C ILE A 45 -2.07 -4.30 -2.18
N VAL A 46 -1.18 -5.04 -2.84
CA VAL A 46 -0.49 -4.55 -4.05
C VAL A 46 -1.51 -4.15 -5.12
N CYS A 47 -2.48 -5.00 -5.40
CA CYS A 47 -3.52 -4.71 -6.37
C CYS A 47 -4.41 -3.53 -5.99
N ARG A 48 -4.80 -3.42 -4.70
CA ARG A 48 -5.65 -2.31 -4.21
C ARG A 48 -4.92 -0.96 -4.28
N VAL A 49 -3.70 -0.89 -3.77
CA VAL A 49 -2.88 0.33 -3.82
C VAL A 49 -2.63 0.75 -5.26
N ASN A 50 -2.28 -0.21 -6.13
CA ASN A 50 -2.10 0.04 -7.56
C ASN A 50 -3.36 0.63 -8.19
N GLY A 51 -4.51 0.02 -7.94
CA GLY A 51 -5.81 0.52 -8.41
C GLY A 51 -6.08 1.96 -7.95
N ILE A 52 -5.96 2.23 -6.65
CA ILE A 52 -6.26 3.55 -6.08
C ILE A 52 -5.34 4.63 -6.67
N LEU A 53 -4.02 4.42 -6.62
CA LEU A 53 -3.06 5.44 -7.05
C LEU A 53 -3.10 5.71 -8.56
N HIS A 54 -3.56 4.75 -9.36
CA HIS A 54 -3.80 4.97 -10.79
C HIS A 54 -4.99 5.89 -11.08
N GLU A 55 -6.03 5.85 -10.25
CA GLU A 55 -7.24 6.67 -10.44
C GLU A 55 -7.06 8.10 -9.91
N ILE A 56 -6.08 8.34 -9.04
CA ILE A 56 -5.76 9.68 -8.54
C ILE A 56 -5.26 10.56 -9.70
N SER A 57 -5.97 11.65 -9.98
CA SER A 57 -5.66 12.61 -11.06
C SER A 57 -4.91 13.86 -10.56
N GLU A 58 -4.20 13.76 -9.44
CA GLU A 58 -3.32 14.79 -8.87
C GLU A 58 -1.95 14.20 -8.52
N SER A 59 -0.94 15.04 -8.22
CA SER A 59 0.35 14.54 -7.72
C SER A 59 0.19 14.00 -6.31
N PHE A 60 0.90 12.94 -5.96
CA PHE A 60 0.88 12.35 -4.62
C PHE A 60 2.28 12.15 -4.03
N SER A 61 2.31 11.93 -2.73
CA SER A 61 3.47 11.48 -1.98
C SER A 61 3.19 10.07 -1.44
N PHE A 62 3.89 9.07 -1.98
CA PHE A 62 3.67 7.66 -1.64
C PHE A 62 4.82 7.14 -0.77
N GLY A 63 4.48 6.57 0.38
CA GLY A 63 5.42 6.05 1.36
C GLY A 63 5.18 4.58 1.69
N ILE A 64 6.25 3.78 1.72
CA ILE A 64 6.19 2.39 2.16
C ILE A 64 7.05 2.18 3.41
N ASN A 65 6.36 1.87 4.51
CA ASN A 65 6.93 1.44 5.78
C ASN A 65 6.61 -0.04 6.04
N ASP A 66 6.85 -0.86 5.01
CA ASP A 66 6.83 -2.32 5.08
C ASP A 66 7.80 -2.88 4.04
N THR A 67 8.91 -3.43 4.52
CA THR A 67 10.00 -3.94 3.69
C THR A 67 9.60 -5.06 2.74
N ARG A 68 8.47 -5.74 3.03
CA ARG A 68 7.90 -6.82 2.21
C ARG A 68 7.19 -6.28 0.97
N LEU A 69 6.77 -5.03 0.96
CA LEU A 69 5.89 -4.46 -0.07
C LEU A 69 6.60 -3.49 -1.04
N HIS A 70 7.93 -3.42 -1.02
CA HIS A 70 8.68 -2.46 -1.85
C HIS A 70 8.56 -2.67 -3.35
N CYS A 71 8.10 -3.84 -3.81
CA CYS A 71 7.75 -4.07 -5.21
C CYS A 71 6.66 -3.10 -5.71
N LEU A 72 5.87 -2.48 -4.81
CA LEU A 72 4.90 -1.45 -5.17
C LEU A 72 5.52 -0.22 -5.84
N LEU A 73 6.71 0.23 -5.41
CA LEU A 73 7.32 1.44 -5.99
C LEU A 73 7.46 1.33 -7.52
N PRO A 74 8.19 0.34 -8.09
CA PRO A 74 8.29 0.22 -9.53
C PRO A 74 6.95 -0.10 -10.22
N ILE A 75 6.03 -0.82 -9.57
CA ILE A 75 4.67 -1.07 -10.10
C ILE A 75 3.93 0.25 -10.34
N ILE A 76 3.89 1.11 -9.32
CA ILE A 76 3.22 2.40 -9.40
C ILE A 76 3.90 3.30 -10.42
N ILE A 77 5.24 3.39 -10.42
CA ILE A 77 5.98 4.22 -11.38
C ILE A 77 5.71 3.77 -12.83
N TYR A 78 5.72 2.46 -13.08
CA TYR A 78 5.48 1.90 -14.40
C TYR A 78 4.10 2.23 -14.94
N GLY A 79 3.07 2.15 -14.09
CA GLY A 79 1.70 2.36 -14.51
C GLY A 79 1.25 3.83 -14.48
N ARG A 80 1.95 4.70 -13.76
CA ARG A 80 1.57 6.10 -13.61
C ARG A 80 1.58 6.86 -14.94
N LYS A 81 0.54 7.65 -15.18
CA LYS A 81 0.49 8.56 -16.35
C LYS A 81 1.59 9.62 -16.24
N ALA A 82 2.21 9.96 -17.36
CA ALA A 82 3.20 11.05 -17.40
C ALA A 82 2.57 12.41 -17.07
N GLY A 83 3.38 13.34 -16.55
CA GLY A 83 2.98 14.72 -16.26
C GLY A 83 2.62 15.01 -14.79
N PHE A 84 2.67 14.02 -13.91
CA PHE A 84 2.56 14.20 -12.47
C PHE A 84 3.94 14.30 -11.81
N SER A 85 4.03 15.10 -10.74
CA SER A 85 5.25 15.29 -9.96
C SER A 85 5.18 14.46 -8.68
N ASP A 86 5.05 13.14 -8.82
CA ASP A 86 4.88 12.24 -7.69
C ASP A 86 6.18 12.10 -6.89
N GLU A 87 6.06 11.98 -5.57
CA GLU A 87 7.20 11.73 -4.68
C GLU A 87 7.09 10.36 -4.03
N PHE A 88 8.24 9.68 -3.95
CA PHE A 88 8.32 8.31 -3.47
C PHE A 88 9.25 8.21 -2.27
N PHE A 89 8.78 7.56 -1.21
CA PHE A 89 9.46 7.40 0.06
C PHE A 89 9.39 5.92 0.47
N SER A 90 10.46 5.40 1.08
CA SER A 90 10.47 4.02 1.57
C SER A 90 11.45 3.87 2.71
N VAL A 91 11.09 3.11 3.74
CA VAL A 91 12.09 2.67 4.73
C VAL A 91 13.06 1.75 4.01
N SER A 92 14.36 1.88 4.23
CA SER A 92 15.35 1.05 3.58
C SER A 92 15.14 -0.39 4.03
N ASN A 93 14.98 -1.30 3.07
CA ASN A 93 15.09 -2.73 3.33
C ASN A 93 16.50 -3.26 3.04
N ASN A 94 17.46 -2.36 2.76
CA ASN A 94 18.79 -2.68 2.26
C ASN A 94 18.77 -3.67 1.07
N LEU A 95 17.63 -3.79 0.37
CA LEU A 95 17.56 -4.60 -0.83
C LEU A 95 18.34 -3.87 -1.89
N VAL A 96 19.47 -4.46 -2.25
CA VAL A 96 20.09 -4.19 -3.54
C VAL A 96 19.10 -4.71 -4.58
N ILE A 97 18.39 -3.80 -5.24
CA ILE A 97 17.55 -4.14 -6.39
C ILE A 97 18.49 -4.60 -7.49
N LYS A 98 18.77 -5.91 -7.48
CA LYS A 98 19.64 -6.57 -8.44
C LYS A 98 18.78 -7.50 -9.28
N GLU A 99 18.80 -7.15 -10.56
CA GLU A 99 18.33 -7.85 -11.77
C GLU A 99 16.93 -7.51 -12.26
N GLY A 100 16.92 -6.89 -13.46
CA GLY A 100 15.85 -6.17 -14.13
C GLY A 100 16.29 -4.72 -14.41
N GLU A 101 16.91 -4.45 -15.58
CA GLU A 101 17.28 -3.08 -15.98
C GLU A 101 16.09 -2.11 -15.78
N LEU A 102 14.89 -2.56 -16.14
CA LEU A 102 13.66 -1.78 -16.03
C LEU A 102 13.32 -1.32 -14.60
N ALA A 103 13.39 -2.19 -13.60
CA ALA A 103 13.01 -1.84 -12.22
C ALA A 103 13.93 -0.75 -11.65
N ARG A 104 15.24 -0.92 -11.90
CA ARG A 104 16.26 0.07 -11.53
C ARG A 104 16.04 1.38 -12.27
N ASP A 105 15.82 1.32 -13.58
CA ASP A 105 15.67 2.52 -14.42
C ASP A 105 14.41 3.32 -14.02
N LEU A 106 13.30 2.64 -13.68
CA LEU A 106 12.10 3.28 -13.14
C LEU A 106 12.39 4.01 -11.82
N LEU A 107 13.10 3.37 -10.89
CA LEU A 107 13.43 3.99 -9.61
C LEU A 107 14.40 5.16 -9.77
N VAL A 108 15.41 5.04 -10.64
CA VAL A 108 16.32 6.15 -10.96
C VAL A 108 15.54 7.33 -11.55
N SER A 109 14.52 7.07 -12.39
CA SER A 109 13.73 8.12 -13.05
C SER A 109 12.98 9.05 -12.09
N VAL A 110 12.66 8.57 -10.88
CA VAL A 110 11.91 9.34 -9.86
C VAL A 110 12.70 9.60 -8.57
N SER A 111 13.91 9.05 -8.45
CA SER A 111 14.84 9.27 -7.33
C SER A 111 14.16 9.15 -5.94
N PRO A 112 13.63 7.97 -5.58
CA PRO A 112 12.94 7.75 -4.31
C PRO A 112 13.85 8.03 -3.12
N LYS A 113 13.25 8.54 -2.04
CA LYS A 113 13.95 8.85 -0.78
C LYS A 113 13.87 7.63 0.13
N PHE A 114 15.03 7.07 0.49
CA PHE A 114 15.13 5.96 1.43
C PHE A 114 15.53 6.43 2.83
N PHE A 115 14.91 5.85 3.87
CA PHE A 115 15.12 6.24 5.27
C PHE A 115 15.48 5.02 6.12
N GLU A 116 16.34 5.18 7.12
CA GLU A 116 16.70 4.06 8.02
C GLU A 116 15.56 3.66 8.96
N ASP A 117 14.68 4.61 9.30
CA ASP A 117 13.55 4.39 10.19
C ASP A 117 12.26 5.06 9.70
N SER A 118 11.16 4.52 10.21
CA SER A 118 9.79 4.92 9.90
C SER A 118 9.48 6.38 10.24
N LEU A 119 9.95 6.88 11.39
CA LEU A 119 9.63 8.23 11.83
C LEU A 119 10.31 9.28 10.96
N ALA A 120 11.56 9.05 10.57
CA ALA A 120 12.28 9.89 9.63
C ALA A 120 11.56 9.98 8.27
N LEU A 121 11.00 8.87 7.79
CA LEU A 121 10.14 8.85 6.61
C LEU A 121 8.89 9.72 6.81
N LEU A 122 8.20 9.58 7.94
CA LEU A 122 6.99 10.36 8.23
C LEU A 122 7.29 11.86 8.31
N ASP A 123 8.40 12.25 8.92
CA ASP A 123 8.78 13.66 8.99
C ASP A 123 9.14 14.24 7.62
N ALA A 124 9.61 13.41 6.69
CA ALA A 124 9.87 13.84 5.32
C ALA A 124 8.60 13.91 4.47
N ILE A 125 7.76 12.87 4.50
CA ILE A 125 6.59 12.76 3.60
C ILE A 125 5.52 13.83 3.89
N PHE A 126 5.32 14.18 5.16
CA PHE A 126 4.33 15.18 5.56
C PHE A 126 4.81 16.64 5.42
N LYS A 127 6.02 16.87 4.89
CA LYS A 127 6.44 18.22 4.43
C LYS A 127 5.83 18.59 3.08
N SER A 128 5.34 17.59 2.34
CA SER A 128 4.62 17.77 1.08
C SER A 128 3.18 18.20 1.33
N ASP A 129 2.66 19.08 0.48
CA ASP A 129 1.25 19.50 0.42
C ASP A 129 0.37 18.59 -0.46
N LYS A 130 1.00 17.66 -1.19
CA LYS A 130 0.33 16.63 -2.02
C LYS A 130 -0.49 15.65 -1.19
N PHE A 131 -1.38 14.91 -1.84
CA PHE A 131 -2.07 13.76 -1.24
C PHE A 131 -1.06 12.73 -0.74
N VAL A 132 -1.12 12.36 0.54
CA VAL A 132 -0.19 11.39 1.14
C VAL A 132 -0.81 9.99 1.16
N TYR A 133 -0.13 8.99 0.60
CA TYR A 133 -0.54 7.59 0.72
C TYR A 133 0.59 6.82 1.43
N LEU A 134 0.29 6.20 2.57
CA LEU A 134 1.24 5.44 3.36
C LEU A 134 0.84 3.97 3.48
N ILE A 135 1.83 3.08 3.51
CA ILE A 135 1.65 1.66 3.82
C ILE A 135 2.49 1.31 5.05
N PHE A 136 1.91 0.62 6.02
CA PHE A 136 2.61 0.16 7.22
C PHE A 136 2.46 -1.34 7.42
N GLY A 137 3.49 -1.98 7.95
CA GLY A 137 3.31 -3.23 8.68
C GLY A 137 2.62 -2.96 10.02
N ILE A 138 1.64 -3.79 10.39
CA ILE A 138 0.92 -3.71 11.68
C ILE A 138 1.87 -3.76 12.89
N GLU A 139 3.10 -4.21 12.71
CA GLU A 139 4.14 -4.28 13.74
C GLU A 139 4.62 -2.90 14.22
N ASP A 140 4.46 -1.84 13.42
CA ASP A 140 4.94 -0.48 13.74
C ASP A 140 3.82 0.43 14.27
N GLU A 141 3.24 0.03 15.41
CA GLU A 141 2.10 0.74 16.02
C GLU A 141 2.38 2.22 16.29
N HIS A 142 3.61 2.55 16.69
CA HIS A 142 3.99 3.92 17.00
C HIS A 142 3.95 4.81 15.75
N SER A 143 4.57 4.37 14.66
CA SER A 143 4.57 5.15 13.41
C SER A 143 3.18 5.21 12.79
N ILE A 144 2.38 4.14 12.90
CA ILE A 144 0.98 4.15 12.48
C ILE A 144 0.19 5.23 13.24
N ALA A 145 0.32 5.28 14.58
CA ALA A 145 -0.37 6.27 15.40
C ALA A 145 0.03 7.71 15.01
N THR A 146 1.33 7.96 14.82
CA THR A 146 1.84 9.26 14.34
C THR A 146 1.30 9.62 12.95
N ALA A 147 1.23 8.66 12.03
CA ALA A 147 0.69 8.89 10.70
C ALA A 147 -0.81 9.23 10.73
N ILE A 148 -1.58 8.54 11.57
CA ILE A 148 -3.02 8.82 11.78
C ILE A 148 -3.22 10.22 12.35
N GLU A 149 -2.38 10.65 13.30
CA GLU A 149 -2.41 12.02 13.81
C GLU A 149 -2.18 13.04 12.71
N LYS A 150 -1.16 12.84 11.87
CA LYS A 150 -0.87 13.75 10.76
C LYS A 150 -1.98 13.77 9.71
N ILE A 151 -2.50 12.60 9.31
CA ILE A 151 -3.61 12.50 8.32
C ILE A 151 -4.95 12.98 8.89
N SER A 152 -5.14 13.03 10.20
CA SER A 152 -6.35 13.67 10.76
C SER A 152 -6.46 15.16 10.38
N GLN A 153 -5.33 15.78 10.01
CA GLN A 153 -5.21 17.20 9.67
C GLN A 153 -4.99 17.45 8.17
N THR A 154 -4.69 16.42 7.37
CA THR A 154 -4.32 16.55 5.95
C THR A 154 -5.01 15.50 5.08
N ARG A 155 -5.13 15.75 3.77
CA ARG A 155 -5.68 14.75 2.83
C ARG A 155 -4.70 13.58 2.67
N GLY A 156 -5.19 12.35 2.76
CA GLY A 156 -4.34 11.17 2.59
C GLY A 156 -5.05 9.84 2.82
N ALA A 157 -4.29 8.77 2.64
CA ALA A 157 -4.69 7.40 2.90
C ALA A 157 -3.58 6.63 3.64
N ILE A 158 -3.99 5.68 4.47
CA ILE A 158 -3.09 4.72 5.12
C ILE A 158 -3.62 3.32 4.84
N THR A 159 -2.77 2.43 4.34
CA THR A 159 -3.03 0.99 4.29
C THR A 159 -2.15 0.28 5.32
N ILE A 160 -2.73 -0.63 6.07
CA ILE A 160 -2.07 -1.36 7.15
C ILE A 160 -2.05 -2.84 6.77
N HIS A 161 -0.85 -3.33 6.50
CA HIS A 161 -0.55 -4.70 6.20
C HIS A 161 -0.50 -5.51 7.50
N ASN A 162 -1.42 -6.46 7.62
CA ASN A 162 -1.60 -7.28 8.81
C ASN A 162 -1.57 -8.78 8.47
N PRO A 163 -0.41 -9.31 8.03
CA PRO A 163 -0.32 -10.67 7.47
C PRO A 163 -0.59 -11.78 8.47
N PHE A 164 -0.61 -11.43 9.75
CA PHE A 164 -0.81 -12.38 10.85
C PHE A 164 -2.11 -12.14 11.61
N TYR A 165 -3.06 -11.37 11.05
CA TYR A 165 -4.37 -11.11 11.65
C TYR A 165 -4.31 -10.66 13.11
N LYS A 166 -3.36 -9.76 13.43
CA LYS A 166 -3.25 -9.14 14.74
C LYS A 166 -4.50 -8.32 15.06
N ASN A 167 -4.78 -8.18 16.36
CA ASN A 167 -5.91 -7.42 16.86
C ASN A 167 -5.75 -5.92 16.56
N THR A 168 -6.72 -5.36 15.83
CA THR A 168 -6.80 -3.95 15.39
C THR A 168 -7.66 -3.08 16.30
N THR A 169 -8.27 -3.61 17.36
CA THR A 169 -9.25 -2.90 18.21
C THR A 169 -8.68 -1.59 18.79
N ASN A 170 -7.44 -1.61 19.28
CA ASN A 170 -6.80 -0.41 19.84
C ASN A 170 -6.63 0.68 18.78
N LEU A 171 -6.24 0.27 17.57
CA LEU A 171 -6.08 1.15 16.44
C LEU A 171 -7.43 1.73 15.99
N MET A 172 -8.47 0.92 15.91
CA MET A 172 -9.83 1.37 15.60
C MET A 172 -10.30 2.43 16.61
N LYS A 173 -10.10 2.18 17.90
CA LYS A 173 -10.43 3.14 18.96
C LYS A 173 -9.67 4.46 18.75
N PHE A 174 -8.38 4.39 18.46
CA PHE A 174 -7.53 5.55 18.22
C PHE A 174 -7.97 6.39 17.00
N CYS A 175 -8.40 5.72 15.92
CA CYS A 175 -8.98 6.38 14.74
C CYS A 175 -10.29 7.09 15.07
N LEU A 176 -11.20 6.42 15.79
CA LEU A 176 -12.49 6.98 16.18
C LEU A 176 -12.34 8.23 17.04
N GLU A 177 -11.39 8.23 17.99
CA GLU A 177 -11.06 9.41 18.81
C GLU A 177 -10.60 10.62 17.99
N ARG A 178 -10.11 10.40 16.75
CA ARG A 178 -9.67 11.44 15.80
C ARG A 178 -10.67 11.72 14.69
N ASN A 179 -11.91 11.23 14.82
CA ASN A 179 -12.95 11.31 13.78
C ASN A 179 -12.50 10.73 12.42
N LEU A 180 -11.69 9.68 12.46
CA LEU A 180 -11.26 8.92 11.28
C LEU A 180 -11.93 7.54 11.29
N HIS A 181 -12.26 7.04 10.10
CA HIS A 181 -12.81 5.71 9.92
C HIS A 181 -11.73 4.76 9.43
N LEU A 182 -11.60 3.63 10.12
CA LEU A 182 -10.78 2.51 9.70
C LEU A 182 -11.71 1.46 9.07
N ILE A 183 -11.39 1.06 7.84
CA ILE A 183 -12.11 0.06 7.06
C ILE A 183 -11.28 -1.22 7.10
N GLU A 184 -11.79 -2.26 7.74
CA GLU A 184 -11.16 -3.58 7.71
C GLU A 184 -11.55 -4.32 6.42
N ASN A 185 -10.54 -4.87 5.75
CA ASN A 185 -10.70 -5.67 4.55
C ASN A 185 -10.86 -7.15 4.91
N ILE A 186 -11.52 -7.91 4.02
CA ILE A 186 -11.71 -9.36 4.17
C ILE A 186 -10.37 -10.11 4.31
N ASP A 187 -9.33 -9.58 3.69
CA ASP A 187 -7.97 -10.14 3.75
C ASP A 187 -7.26 -9.87 5.08
N GLY A 188 -7.87 -9.13 6.02
CA GLY A 188 -7.31 -8.79 7.33
C GLY A 188 -6.49 -7.50 7.37
N SER A 189 -6.24 -6.87 6.22
CA SER A 189 -5.64 -5.53 6.15
C SER A 189 -6.65 -4.46 6.55
N ALA A 190 -6.18 -3.25 6.82
CA ALA A 190 -7.04 -2.13 7.15
C ALA A 190 -6.66 -0.89 6.35
N ASP A 191 -7.65 -0.10 5.96
CA ASP A 191 -7.45 1.17 5.26
C ASP A 191 -8.07 2.33 6.04
N ILE A 192 -7.42 3.49 6.01
CA ILE A 192 -7.88 4.74 6.61
C ILE A 192 -7.83 5.79 5.52
N PHE A 193 -8.94 6.51 5.29
CA PHE A 193 -9.04 7.52 4.25
C PHE A 193 -9.45 8.87 4.83
N ARG A 194 -8.80 9.93 4.38
CA ARG A 194 -9.15 11.33 4.62
C ARG A 194 -9.08 12.10 3.31
N PHE A 195 -10.22 12.41 2.72
CA PHE A 195 -10.30 13.19 1.47
C PHE A 195 -10.43 14.68 1.72
#